data_AF-A0A1C7MMZ4-F1
#
_entry.id   AF-A0A1C7MMZ4-F1
#
_cell.length_a   1.000
_cell.length_b   1.000
_cell.length_c   1.000
_cell.angle_alpha   90.00
_cell.angle_beta   90.00
_cell.angle_gamma   90.00
#
_symmetry.space_group_name_H-M   'P 1'
#
loop_
_entity.id
_entity.type
_entity.pdbx_description
1 polymer ?
#
loop_
_entity_poly.entity_id
_entity_poly.type
_entity_poly.pdbx_seq_one_letter_code
_entity_poly.pdbx_strand_id
1 'polypeptide(L)'
;MMMRLSMLQQPPVQQQILRTPGAFPPPAQMTLWPVPIMRRFRLVPASPQGKDFSVPYMKLLYTLFPAAGEFTIIPQPPRGHGPSRPPRISRNVEPGPTREEADNQIRKRIHDLSSHCPLPVFHAVSAFGTRLCFYRGQAISPLRMQPPPHPESAMLDVMDEQGASVLKTIITEIKAACLGL
;
A
#
# COMPACT_ATOMS: atom_id res chain seq x y z
N MET A 1 -8.58 5.44 1.59
CA MET A 1 -8.24 4.33 2.51
C MET A 1 -6.74 4.42 2.76
N MET A 2 -6.31 4.42 4.02
CA MET A 2 -4.90 4.62 4.36
C MET A 2 -4.25 3.29 4.72
N MET A 3 -3.28 2.84 3.93
CA MET A 3 -2.56 1.59 4.18
C MET A 3 -1.35 1.86 5.08
N ARG A 4 -1.19 1.05 6.13
CA ARG A 4 -0.04 1.10 7.02
C ARG A 4 0.83 -0.11 6.71
N LEU A 5 1.97 0.10 6.09
CA LEU A 5 3.04 -0.90 6.11
C LEU A 5 3.78 -0.67 7.43
N SER A 6 3.56 -1.51 8.42
CA SER A 6 4.35 -1.48 9.66
C SER A 6 5.22 -2.71 9.70
N MET A 7 6.53 -2.46 9.70
CA MET A 7 7.58 -3.46 9.64
C MET A 7 7.81 -4.02 11.05
N LEU A 8 7.40 -5.26 11.27
CA LEU A 8 7.91 -6.08 12.36
C LEU A 8 8.60 -7.27 11.70
N GLN A 9 9.92 -7.32 11.81
CA GLN A 9 10.74 -8.44 11.36
C GLN A 9 10.45 -9.61 12.31
N GLN A 10 9.97 -10.73 11.78
CA GLN A 10 9.75 -11.96 12.55
C GLN A 10 10.88 -12.95 12.26
N PRO A 11 11.23 -13.84 13.21
CA PRO A 11 12.22 -14.89 12.98
C PRO A 11 11.73 -15.93 11.96
N PRO A 12 12.64 -16.62 11.24
CA PRO A 12 12.29 -17.47 10.11
C PRO A 12 11.53 -18.73 10.55
N VAL A 13 10.37 -18.96 9.93
CA VAL A 13 9.62 -20.22 10.03
C VAL A 13 10.00 -21.12 8.85
N GLN A 14 10.68 -22.24 9.14
CA GLN A 14 10.95 -23.27 8.13
C GLN A 14 9.65 -23.96 7.70
N GLN A 15 9.34 -23.96 6.40
CA GLN A 15 8.35 -24.89 5.83
C GLN A 15 8.91 -25.59 4.59
N GLN A 16 8.81 -26.92 4.63
CA GLN A 16 9.23 -27.85 3.60
C GLN A 16 8.29 -27.81 2.38
N ILE A 17 8.91 -27.96 1.22
CA ILE A 17 8.33 -27.87 -0.12
C ILE A 17 7.93 -29.28 -0.60
N LEU A 18 6.68 -29.45 -1.04
CA LEU A 18 6.29 -30.58 -1.91
C LEU A 18 5.94 -30.03 -3.30
N ARG A 19 6.81 -30.27 -4.29
CA ARG A 19 6.65 -29.89 -5.70
C ARG A 19 6.02 -31.02 -6.51
N THR A 20 4.94 -30.73 -7.22
CA THR A 20 4.43 -31.54 -8.34
C THR A 20 4.95 -30.98 -9.67
N PRO A 21 5.38 -31.80 -10.64
CA PRO A 21 5.78 -31.34 -11.97
C PRO A 21 4.62 -31.47 -12.95
N GLY A 22 4.21 -30.38 -13.60
CA GLY A 22 3.21 -30.43 -14.66
C GLY A 22 2.89 -29.08 -15.27
N ALA A 23 3.34 -28.89 -16.50
CA ALA A 23 3.05 -27.80 -17.43
C ALA A 23 3.60 -26.41 -17.05
N PHE A 24 4.76 -26.06 -17.59
CA PHE A 24 5.16 -24.67 -17.77
C PHE A 24 4.18 -24.00 -18.75
N PRO A 25 3.42 -22.96 -18.34
CA PRO A 25 2.75 -22.11 -19.31
C PRO A 25 3.80 -21.35 -20.13
N PRO A 26 3.48 -20.96 -21.38
CA PRO A 26 4.37 -20.22 -22.26
C PRO A 26 4.86 -18.91 -21.62
N PRO A 27 6.02 -18.36 -22.04
CA PRO A 27 6.65 -17.22 -21.41
C PRO A 27 5.67 -16.03 -21.37
N ALA A 28 5.33 -15.67 -20.13
CA ALA A 28 4.65 -14.49 -19.65
C ALA A 28 4.03 -13.60 -20.75
N GLN A 29 2.70 -13.67 -20.89
CA GLN A 29 1.97 -12.43 -21.12
C GLN A 29 2.36 -11.51 -19.96
N MET A 30 3.19 -10.50 -20.25
CA MET A 30 3.65 -9.47 -19.31
C MET A 30 2.45 -8.59 -18.91
N THR A 31 1.48 -9.21 -18.26
CA THR A 31 0.41 -8.49 -17.60
C THR A 31 1.06 -7.75 -16.45
N LEU A 32 0.82 -6.44 -16.42
CA LEU A 32 1.34 -5.52 -15.42
C LEU A 32 1.24 -6.07 -13.99
N TRP A 33 0.11 -6.72 -13.72
CA TRP A 33 -0.21 -7.45 -12.52
C TRP A 33 -0.82 -8.81 -12.89
N PRO A 34 -0.64 -9.85 -12.06
CA PRO A 34 -1.39 -11.09 -12.20
C PRO A 34 -2.90 -10.87 -12.44
N VAL A 35 -3.48 -11.64 -13.36
CA VAL A 35 -4.90 -11.56 -13.77
C VAL A 35 -5.89 -11.45 -12.59
N PRO A 36 -5.73 -12.19 -11.47
CA PRO A 36 -6.64 -12.06 -10.33
C PRO A 36 -6.67 -10.66 -9.71
N ILE A 37 -5.55 -9.91 -9.74
CA ILE A 37 -5.47 -8.55 -9.21
C ILE A 37 -6.21 -7.60 -10.13
N MET A 38 -5.91 -7.66 -11.44
CA MET A 38 -6.58 -6.83 -12.44
C MET A 38 -8.09 -7.03 -12.41
N ARG A 39 -8.55 -8.29 -12.28
CA ARG A 39 -9.98 -8.60 -12.15
C ARG A 39 -10.60 -7.94 -10.93
N ARG A 40 -9.91 -7.87 -9.79
CA ARG A 40 -10.44 -7.25 -8.57
C ARG A 40 -10.58 -5.73 -8.70
N PHE A 41 -9.63 -5.05 -9.32
CA PHE A 41 -9.76 -3.61 -9.59
C PHE A 41 -10.88 -3.31 -10.59
N ARG A 42 -11.11 -4.18 -11.59
CA ARG A 42 -12.23 -4.03 -12.54
C ARG A 42 -13.62 -4.26 -11.95
N LEU A 43 -13.72 -4.93 -10.80
CA LEU A 43 -15.00 -5.17 -10.10
C LEU A 43 -15.40 -3.99 -9.19
N VAL A 44 -14.54 -2.98 -9.06
CA VAL A 44 -14.86 -1.76 -8.33
C VAL A 44 -15.97 -1.01 -9.11
N PRO A 45 -17.07 -0.59 -8.45
CA PRO A 45 -18.18 0.07 -9.13
C PRO A 45 -17.76 1.42 -9.73
N ALA A 46 -18.51 1.91 -10.72
CA ALA A 46 -18.24 3.19 -11.39
C ALA A 46 -18.30 4.42 -10.46
N SER A 47 -19.01 4.32 -9.32
CA SER A 47 -19.06 5.34 -8.27
C SER A 47 -18.42 4.79 -6.99
N PRO A 48 -17.10 4.59 -6.97
CA PRO A 48 -16.47 3.85 -5.90
C PRO A 48 -16.27 4.70 -4.66
N GLN A 49 -16.45 4.06 -3.52
CA GLN A 49 -16.09 4.58 -2.21
C GLN A 49 -14.68 4.11 -1.85
N GLY A 50 -14.00 4.85 -0.97
CA GLY A 50 -12.64 4.48 -0.54
C GLY A 50 -12.52 3.06 0.04
N LYS A 51 -13.60 2.49 0.59
CA LYS A 51 -13.65 1.12 1.11
C LYS A 51 -13.66 0.06 0.01
N ASP A 52 -14.13 0.38 -1.19
CA ASP A 52 -14.27 -0.57 -2.29
C ASP A 52 -12.90 -0.97 -2.86
N PHE A 53 -11.90 -0.11 -2.66
CA PHE A 53 -10.51 -0.38 -3.03
C PHE A 53 -9.75 -1.23 -1.99
N SER A 54 -10.35 -1.54 -0.84
CA SER A 54 -9.65 -2.29 0.22
C SER A 54 -9.24 -3.69 -0.20
N VAL A 55 -10.19 -4.45 -0.74
CA VAL A 55 -9.97 -5.82 -1.23
C VAL A 55 -8.94 -5.87 -2.36
N PRO A 56 -9.06 -5.08 -3.45
CA PRO A 56 -8.09 -5.15 -4.55
C PRO A 56 -6.68 -4.76 -4.12
N TYR A 57 -6.50 -3.73 -3.30
CA TYR A 57 -5.18 -3.38 -2.79
C TYR A 57 -4.63 -4.42 -1.81
N MET A 58 -5.45 -4.99 -0.93
CA MET A 58 -4.98 -6.05 -0.03
C MET A 58 -4.46 -7.25 -0.85
N LYS A 59 -5.18 -7.63 -1.91
CA LYS A 59 -4.75 -8.66 -2.86
C LYS A 59 -3.42 -8.29 -3.54
N LEU A 60 -3.28 -7.04 -3.97
CA LEU A 60 -2.05 -6.51 -4.57
C LEU A 60 -0.87 -6.58 -3.59
N LEU A 61 -1.06 -6.11 -2.35
CA LEU A 61 -0.04 -6.14 -1.32
C LEU A 61 0.39 -7.57 -0.99
N TYR A 62 -0.54 -8.52 -0.80
CA TYR A 62 -0.18 -9.92 -0.56
C TYR A 62 0.59 -10.57 -1.72
N THR A 63 0.46 -10.02 -2.93
CA THR A 63 1.27 -10.46 -4.08
C THR A 63 2.68 -9.89 -4.01
N LEU A 64 2.81 -8.63 -3.57
CA LEU A 64 4.09 -7.92 -3.45
C LEU A 64 4.90 -8.33 -2.22
N PHE A 65 4.22 -8.71 -1.14
CA PHE A 65 4.77 -9.21 0.11
C PHE A 65 4.11 -10.56 0.44
N PRO A 66 4.67 -11.67 -0.09
CA PRO A 66 4.16 -13.00 0.17
C PRO A 66 4.18 -13.33 1.66
N ALA A 67 3.21 -14.11 2.13
CA ALA A 67 3.12 -14.52 3.55
C ALA A 67 4.32 -15.35 4.04
N ALA A 68 5.05 -16.00 3.14
CA ALA A 68 6.29 -16.72 3.45
C ALA A 68 7.53 -15.81 3.50
N GLY A 69 7.38 -14.50 3.27
CA GLY A 69 8.47 -13.54 3.33
C GLY A 69 8.62 -12.88 4.70
N GLU A 70 9.72 -12.16 4.87
CA GLU A 70 10.10 -11.42 6.10
C GLU A 70 9.20 -10.20 6.41
N PHE A 71 8.17 -9.96 5.60
CA PHE A 71 7.34 -8.76 5.68
C PHE A 71 5.92 -9.11 6.08
N THR A 72 5.42 -8.42 7.11
CA THR A 72 4.03 -8.55 7.55
C THR A 72 3.19 -7.39 7.01
N ILE A 73 2.09 -7.70 6.33
CA ILE A 73 1.07 -6.70 5.98
C ILE A 73 0.14 -6.57 7.19
N ILE A 74 0.02 -5.36 7.74
CA ILE A 74 -0.87 -5.08 8.87
C ILE A 74 -2.08 -4.29 8.36
N PRO A 75 -3.25 -4.93 8.21
CA PRO A 75 -4.48 -4.21 7.85
C PRO A 75 -4.75 -3.12 8.88
N GLN A 76 -5.06 -1.92 8.41
CA GLN A 76 -5.63 -0.91 9.31
C GLN A 76 -7.10 -1.22 9.49
N PRO A 77 -7.58 -1.43 10.74
CA PRO A 77 -9.01 -1.56 10.96
C PRO A 77 -9.70 -0.28 10.47
N PRO A 78 -10.91 -0.39 9.88
CA PRO A 78 -11.72 0.79 9.62
C PRO A 78 -11.86 1.54 10.93
N ARG A 79 -11.51 2.84 10.94
CA ARG A 79 -11.67 3.68 12.13
C ARG A 79 -13.16 3.83 12.38
N GLY A 80 -13.73 2.90 13.15
CA GLY A 80 -15.06 2.99 13.70
C GLY A 80 -14.99 3.83 14.98
N HIS A 81 -15.86 4.83 15.04
CA HIS A 81 -16.17 5.59 16.25
C HIS A 81 -16.27 4.68 17.48
N GLY A 82 -15.95 5.25 18.65
CA GLY A 82 -16.10 4.61 19.96
C GLY A 82 -17.50 4.00 20.20
N PRO A 83 -17.69 3.37 21.38
CA PRO A 83 -18.73 2.36 21.59
C PRO A 83 -20.12 2.77 21.09
N SER A 84 -20.54 2.07 20.03
CA SER A 84 -21.89 1.61 19.69
C SER A 84 -23.06 2.49 20.19
N ARG A 85 -23.48 3.46 19.37
CA ARG A 85 -24.89 3.85 19.31
C ARG A 85 -25.59 2.91 18.30
N PRO A 86 -26.82 2.41 18.57
CA PRO A 86 -27.49 1.46 17.68
C PRO A 86 -27.61 2.00 16.25
N PRO A 87 -27.64 1.11 15.24
CA PRO A 87 -27.54 1.47 13.84
C PRO A 87 -28.78 2.27 13.43
N ARG A 88 -28.68 3.61 13.49
CA ARG A 88 -29.48 4.44 12.60
C ARG A 88 -28.93 4.20 11.21
N ILE A 89 -29.79 3.75 10.29
CA ILE A 89 -29.53 3.78 8.85
C ILE A 89 -29.36 5.25 8.48
N SER A 90 -28.15 5.76 8.68
CA SER A 90 -27.73 7.06 8.24
C SER A 90 -27.31 6.87 6.79
N ARG A 91 -28.16 7.30 5.85
CA ARG A 91 -27.80 7.42 4.43
C ARG A 91 -26.73 8.50 4.19
N ASN A 92 -26.27 9.17 5.25
CA ASN A 92 -25.13 10.07 5.20
C ASN A 92 -23.85 9.24 5.26
N VAL A 93 -23.41 8.79 4.09
CA VAL A 93 -22.04 8.32 3.91
C VAL A 93 -21.16 9.55 4.12
N GLU A 94 -20.51 9.63 5.28
CA GLU A 94 -19.49 10.66 5.52
C GLU A 94 -18.48 10.62 4.37
N PRO A 95 -18.23 11.74 3.68
CA PRO A 95 -17.27 11.78 2.60
C PRO A 95 -15.92 11.30 3.13
N GLY A 96 -15.25 10.44 2.36
CA GLY A 96 -13.91 9.99 2.71
C GLY A 96 -12.97 11.17 2.92
N PRO A 97 -11.85 10.99 3.65
CA PRO A 97 -10.90 12.07 3.87
C PRO A 97 -10.48 12.69 2.54
N THR A 98 -10.43 14.02 2.50
CA THR A 98 -9.92 14.76 1.34
C THR A 98 -8.49 14.33 1.05
N ARG A 99 -8.03 14.59 -0.17
CA ARG A 99 -6.64 14.32 -0.56
C ARG A 99 -5.65 14.97 0.39
N GLU A 100 -5.91 16.21 0.78
CA GLU A 100 -5.12 16.96 1.74
C GLU A 100 -5.07 16.27 3.11
N GLU A 101 -6.20 15.76 3.60
CA GLU A 101 -6.26 15.04 4.87
C GLU A 101 -5.47 13.72 4.81
N ALA A 102 -5.56 12.98 3.70
CA ALA A 102 -4.73 11.78 3.50
C ALA A 102 -3.23 12.11 3.49
N ASP A 103 -2.83 13.21 2.86
CA ASP A 103 -1.44 13.71 2.83
C ASP A 103 -0.95 14.10 4.22
N ASN A 104 -1.75 14.86 4.97
CA ASN A 104 -1.44 15.25 6.35
C ASN A 104 -1.28 14.03 7.26
N GLN A 105 -2.13 13.01 7.08
CA GLN A 105 -2.00 11.77 7.83
C GLN A 105 -0.69 11.03 7.50
N ILE A 106 -0.27 10.98 6.23
CA ILE A 106 1.02 10.34 5.87
C ILE A 106 2.18 11.12 6.47
N ARG A 107 2.16 12.45 6.38
CA ARG A 107 3.19 13.31 7.00
C ARG A 107 3.32 13.05 8.49
N LYS A 108 2.19 13.04 9.20
CA LYS A 108 2.17 12.75 10.63
C LYS A 108 2.77 11.37 10.92
N ARG A 109 2.37 10.33 10.17
CA ARG A 109 2.89 8.97 10.39
C ARG A 109 4.38 8.83 10.10
N ILE A 110 4.89 9.46 9.04
CA ILE A 110 6.32 9.43 8.74
C ILE A 110 7.10 10.11 9.87
N HIS A 111 6.62 11.26 10.34
CA HIS A 111 7.22 11.96 11.48
C HIS A 111 7.19 11.12 12.77
N ASP A 112 6.09 10.42 13.06
CA ASP A 112 5.99 9.55 14.24
C ASP A 112 6.92 8.33 14.15
N LEU A 113 7.15 7.82 12.93
CA LEU A 113 8.02 6.67 12.67
C LEU A 113 9.50 7.04 12.54
N SER A 114 9.83 8.28 12.15
CA SER A 114 11.21 8.67 11.83
C SER A 114 12.16 8.58 13.01
N SER A 115 11.64 8.74 14.23
CA SER A 115 12.40 8.61 15.47
C SER A 115 12.71 7.17 15.87
N HIS A 116 11.99 6.18 15.34
CA HIS A 116 12.07 4.78 15.78
C HIS A 116 12.54 3.81 14.69
N CYS A 117 12.62 4.26 13.44
CA CYS A 117 12.93 3.37 12.34
C CYS A 117 14.42 3.47 11.97
N PRO A 118 15.14 2.34 11.93
CA PRO A 118 16.57 2.31 11.67
C PRO A 118 16.94 2.60 10.21
N LEU A 119 15.95 2.71 9.31
CA LEU A 119 16.19 2.97 7.89
C LEU A 119 16.52 4.46 7.67
N PRO A 120 17.58 4.79 6.92
CA PRO A 120 17.95 6.17 6.64
C PRO A 120 16.92 6.88 5.73
N VAL A 121 16.18 6.12 4.92
CA VAL A 121 15.20 6.60 3.96
C VAL A 121 13.84 5.92 4.18
N PHE A 122 12.78 6.74 4.23
CA PHE A 122 11.40 6.29 4.31
C PHE A 122 10.73 6.39 2.97
N HIS A 123 10.04 5.32 2.58
CA HIS A 123 9.11 5.34 1.47
C HIS A 123 7.69 5.20 2.03
N ALA A 124 6.78 6.07 1.59
CA ALA A 124 5.36 5.89 1.85
C ALA A 124 4.55 6.06 0.57
N VAL A 125 3.40 5.41 0.53
CA VAL A 125 2.49 5.45 -0.61
C VAL A 125 1.09 5.78 -0.12
N SER A 126 0.46 6.80 -0.71
CA SER A 126 -0.96 7.10 -0.54
C SER A 126 -1.74 6.58 -1.74
N ALA A 127 -2.91 5.99 -1.50
CA ALA A 127 -3.81 5.55 -2.56
C ALA A 127 -5.14 6.32 -2.50
N PHE A 128 -5.56 6.84 -3.66
CA PHE A 128 -6.88 7.41 -3.88
C PHE A 128 -7.49 6.81 -5.15
N GLY A 129 -8.43 5.89 -4.98
CA GLY A 129 -8.87 5.04 -6.07
C GLY A 129 -7.74 4.13 -6.53
N THR A 130 -7.44 4.11 -7.82
CA THR A 130 -6.25 3.44 -8.38
C THR A 130 -5.00 4.33 -8.38
N ARG A 131 -5.15 5.63 -8.14
CA ARG A 131 -4.05 6.59 -8.20
C ARG A 131 -3.21 6.55 -6.93
N LEU A 132 -1.90 6.54 -7.12
CA LEU A 132 -0.88 6.51 -6.08
C LEU A 132 -0.13 7.84 -6.03
N CYS A 133 0.20 8.28 -4.83
CA CYS A 133 1.26 9.26 -4.62
C CYS A 133 2.35 8.64 -3.76
N PHE A 134 3.58 8.96 -4.12
CA PHE A 134 4.77 8.42 -3.47
C PHE A 134 5.44 9.51 -2.66
N TYR A 135 5.88 9.17 -1.46
CA TYR A 135 6.59 10.04 -0.54
C TYR A 135 7.93 9.41 -0.24
N ARG A 136 8.97 10.26 -0.22
CA ARG A 136 10.31 9.88 0.19
C ARG A 136 10.77 10.85 1.28
N GLY A 137 11.15 10.33 2.43
CA GLY A 137 11.65 11.10 3.58
C GLY A 137 12.98 10.55 4.08
N GLN A 138 13.67 11.30 4.95
CA GLN A 138 14.90 10.87 5.63
C GLN A 138 14.72 10.93 7.15
N ALA A 139 15.46 10.10 7.89
CA ALA A 139 15.35 9.98 9.34
C ALA A 139 15.89 11.17 10.15
N ILE A 140 16.71 12.04 9.55
CA ILE A 140 17.52 13.01 10.29
C ILE A 140 17.23 14.45 9.80
N SER A 141 16.78 15.29 10.75
CA SER A 141 16.47 16.74 10.66
C SER A 141 15.16 17.16 9.98
N PRO A 142 14.56 18.31 10.37
CA PRO A 142 13.19 18.69 10.03
C PRO A 142 13.09 19.17 8.57
N LEU A 143 13.28 18.25 7.63
CA LEU A 143 12.93 18.51 6.25
C LEU A 143 11.45 18.21 6.06
N ARG A 144 10.69 19.31 6.01
CA ARG A 144 9.41 19.42 5.31
C ARG A 144 9.47 18.48 4.10
N MET A 145 8.75 17.35 4.16
CA MET A 145 8.57 16.50 2.99
C MET A 145 8.14 17.42 1.87
N GLN A 146 8.90 17.47 0.77
CA GLN A 146 8.43 18.22 -0.38
C GLN A 146 7.16 17.50 -0.85
N PRO A 147 5.96 18.10 -0.71
CA PRO A 147 4.85 17.59 -1.47
C PRO A 147 5.29 17.64 -2.94
N PRO A 148 4.89 16.67 -3.77
CA PRO A 148 5.04 16.84 -5.20
C PRO A 148 4.49 18.23 -5.56
N PRO A 149 5.19 19.00 -6.43
CA PRO A 149 4.93 20.41 -6.63
C PRO A 149 3.47 20.70 -6.97
N HIS A 150 2.73 19.73 -7.52
CA HIS A 150 1.27 19.61 -7.43
C HIS A 150 0.88 18.14 -7.11
N PRO A 151 -0.06 17.87 -6.17
CA PRO A 151 -0.46 16.51 -5.82
C PRO A 151 -1.15 15.77 -6.97
N GLU A 152 -1.81 16.48 -7.89
CA GLU A 152 -2.51 15.87 -9.01
C GLU A 152 -1.58 15.48 -10.18
N SER A 153 -0.47 16.20 -10.39
CA SER A 153 0.46 15.92 -11.50
C SER A 153 1.47 14.82 -11.19
N ALA A 154 1.60 14.40 -9.93
CA ALA A 154 2.44 13.28 -9.51
C ALA A 154 1.63 12.01 -9.14
N MET A 155 0.33 12.00 -9.44
CA MET A 155 -0.51 10.82 -9.25
C MET A 155 -0.29 9.82 -10.39
N LEU A 156 0.28 8.67 -10.07
CA LEU A 156 0.40 7.58 -11.04
C LEU A 156 -0.70 6.56 -10.80
N ASP A 157 -1.36 6.10 -11.85
CA ASP A 157 -2.32 5.01 -11.73
C ASP A 157 -1.57 3.68 -11.52
N VAL A 158 -1.88 2.96 -10.43
CA VAL A 158 -1.28 1.65 -10.15
C VAL A 158 -1.60 0.62 -11.23
N MET A 159 -2.70 0.81 -11.96
CA MET A 159 -3.15 -0.05 -13.05
C MET A 159 -2.49 0.28 -14.39
N ASP A 160 -1.70 1.36 -14.46
CA ASP A 160 -0.89 1.73 -15.61
C ASP A 160 0.57 1.28 -15.45
N GLU A 161 1.25 1.12 -16.58
CA GLU A 161 2.62 0.62 -16.63
C GLU A 161 3.58 1.40 -15.73
N GLN A 162 3.51 2.73 -15.81
CA GLN A 162 4.35 3.63 -15.05
C GLN A 162 4.10 3.52 -13.54
N GLY A 163 2.84 3.53 -13.10
CA GLY A 163 2.51 3.50 -11.67
C GLY A 163 2.86 2.16 -11.02
N ALA A 164 2.66 1.05 -11.72
CA ALA A 164 3.11 -0.24 -11.23
C ALA A 164 4.63 -0.38 -11.19
N SER A 165 5.32 0.14 -12.21
CA SER A 165 6.79 0.12 -12.27
C SER A 165 7.38 0.89 -11.10
N VAL A 166 6.92 2.12 -10.86
CA VAL A 166 7.36 2.94 -9.71
C VAL A 166 7.06 2.25 -8.38
N LEU A 167 5.87 1.65 -8.21
CA LEU A 167 5.55 0.89 -7.00
C LEU A 167 6.48 -0.32 -6.80
N LYS A 168 6.77 -1.08 -7.86
CA LYS A 168 7.69 -2.23 -7.80
C LYS A 168 9.10 -1.80 -7.45
N THR A 169 9.60 -0.71 -8.02
CA THR A 169 10.91 -0.13 -7.72
C THR A 169 11.00 0.25 -6.24
N ILE A 170 10.03 1.01 -5.73
CA ILE A 170 10.00 1.41 -4.32
C ILE A 170 9.99 0.19 -3.39
N ILE A 171 9.21 -0.83 -3.71
CA ILE A 171 9.17 -2.06 -2.91
C ILE A 171 10.51 -2.79 -2.95
N THR A 172 11.19 -2.78 -4.08
CA THR A 172 12.53 -3.37 -4.23
C THR A 172 13.54 -2.62 -3.39
N GLU A 173 13.52 -1.29 -3.41
CA GLU A 173 14.37 -0.43 -2.57
C GLU A 173 14.12 -0.68 -1.08
N ILE A 174 12.86 -0.74 -0.65
CA ILE A 174 12.49 -1.05 0.73
C ILE A 174 13.04 -2.42 1.15
N LYS A 175 12.87 -3.45 0.30
CA LYS A 175 13.36 -4.80 0.60
C LYS A 175 14.88 -4.84 0.72
N ALA A 176 15.59 -4.20 -0.20
CA ALA A 176 17.04 -4.12 -0.19
C ALA A 176 17.56 -3.38 1.06
N ALA A 177 16.92 -2.27 1.44
CA ALA A 177 17.31 -1.51 2.62
C ALA A 177 17.10 -2.31 3.92
N CYS A 178 16.03 -3.11 4.01
CA CYS A 178 15.79 -3.99 5.16
C CYS A 178 16.76 -5.17 5.25
N LEU A 179 17.30 -5.67 4.14
CA LEU A 179 18.30 -6.74 4.15
C LEU A 179 19.68 -6.28 4.65
N GLY A 180 19.93 -4.96 4.66
CA GLY A 180 21.17 -4.37 5.15
C GLY A 180 21.15 -4.00 6.63
N LEU A 181 20.05 -4.27 7.35
CA LEU A 181 19.90 -4.08 8.79
C LEU A 181 20.23 -5.38 9.53
#